data_AF-A0A0Q6TXS5-F1
#
_entry.id   AF-A0A0Q6TXS5-F1
#
_cell.length_a   1.000
_cell.length_b   1.000
_cell.length_c   1.000
_cell.angle_alpha   90.00
_cell.angle_beta   90.00
_cell.angle_gamma   90.00
#
_symmetry.space_group_name_H-M   'P 1'
#
loop_
_entity.id
_entity.type
_entity.pdbx_description
1 polymer ?
#
loop_
_entity_poly.entity_id
_entity_poly.type
_entity_poly.pdbx_seq_one_letter_code
_entity_poly.pdbx_strand_id
1 'polypeptide(L)'
;MAWLTLFSALRSAGFHPLAYTILQSENELDPWRQKGRACSLDLLLELSPHPAHEWGRHRTEVRLGTAEESYLLTIGDAFLSTATAPKGWEESFVATLRAHPFLATANDGLSATDRIAAE
;
A
#
# COMPACT_ATOMS: atom_id res chain seq x y z
N MET A 1 4.52 10.54 -5.58
CA MET A 1 3.71 9.49 -4.93
C MET A 1 4.49 9.00 -3.72
N ALA A 2 3.87 8.94 -2.54
CA ALA A 2 4.57 8.65 -1.28
C ALA A 2 5.27 7.28 -1.27
N TRP A 3 4.61 6.23 -1.78
CA TRP A 3 5.17 4.87 -1.85
C TRP A 3 6.47 4.79 -2.65
N LEU A 4 6.50 5.45 -3.81
CA LEU A 4 7.71 5.50 -4.63
C LEU A 4 8.86 6.15 -3.85
N THR A 5 8.61 7.31 -3.23
CA THR A 5 9.62 8.02 -2.44
C THR A 5 10.14 7.16 -1.29
N LEU A 6 9.26 6.45 -0.58
CA LEU A 6 9.64 5.53 0.49
C LEU A 6 10.54 4.40 -0.03
N PHE A 7 10.12 3.70 -1.08
CA PHE A 7 10.86 2.55 -1.62
C PHE A 7 12.21 2.96 -2.19
N SER A 8 12.27 4.10 -2.89
CA SER A 8 13.54 4.68 -3.35
C SER A 8 14.45 5.01 -2.17
N ALA A 9 13.94 5.64 -1.10
CA ALA A 9 14.73 5.99 0.07
C ALA A 9 15.27 4.75 0.80
N LEU A 10 14.44 3.72 1.01
CA LEU A 10 14.85 2.46 1.64
C LEU A 10 15.94 1.77 0.83
N ARG A 11 15.78 1.69 -0.50
CA ARG A 11 16.79 1.13 -1.41
C ARG A 11 18.09 1.92 -1.36
N SER A 12 18.02 3.26 -1.40
CA SER A 12 19.21 4.13 -1.31
C SER A 12 19.93 4.00 0.03
N ALA A 13 19.21 3.69 1.11
CA ALA A 13 19.77 3.42 2.42
C ALA A 13 20.32 1.98 2.57
N GLY A 14 20.25 1.14 1.53
CA GLY A 14 20.77 -0.22 1.55
C GLY A 14 19.86 -1.24 2.22
N PHE A 15 18.59 -0.92 2.46
CA PHE A 15 17.64 -1.89 3.00
C PHE A 15 17.14 -2.85 1.93
N HIS A 16 17.03 -4.12 2.33
CA HIS A 16 16.57 -5.23 1.53
C HIS A 16 15.17 -5.69 2.00
N PRO A 17 14.17 -5.71 1.09
CA PRO A 17 12.85 -6.27 1.37
C PRO A 17 12.91 -7.76 1.71
N LEU A 18 12.15 -8.18 2.74
CA LEU A 18 12.08 -9.57 3.20
C LEU A 18 10.68 -10.16 3.04
N ALA A 19 9.68 -9.47 3.59
CA ALA A 19 8.30 -9.93 3.65
C ALA A 19 7.34 -8.75 3.76
N TYR A 20 6.05 -9.00 3.54
CA TYR A 20 5.00 -8.09 3.96
C TYR A 20 3.79 -8.85 4.48
N THR A 21 3.02 -8.18 5.34
CA THR A 21 1.71 -8.67 5.74
C THR A 21 0.64 -7.59 5.77
N ILE A 22 -0.59 -8.02 5.54
CA ILE A 22 -1.79 -7.18 5.55
C ILE A 22 -2.64 -7.65 6.72
N LEU A 23 -2.95 -6.73 7.62
CA LEU A 23 -3.72 -7.00 8.83
C LEU A 23 -4.95 -6.09 8.85
N GLN A 24 -6.01 -6.53 9.53
CA GLN A 24 -7.09 -5.61 9.85
C GLN A 24 -6.58 -4.55 10.81
N SER A 25 -6.90 -3.29 10.52
CA SER A 25 -6.53 -2.20 11.40
C SER A 25 -7.36 -2.31 12.68
N GLU A 26 -6.68 -2.28 13.84
CA GLU A 26 -7.32 -2.28 15.16
C GLU A 26 -8.36 -1.15 15.30
N ASN A 27 -8.19 -0.08 14.51
CA ASN A 27 -9.04 1.09 14.52
C ASN A 27 -10.50 0.83 14.12
N GLU A 28 -10.82 -0.31 13.50
CA GLU A 28 -12.21 -0.69 13.21
C GLU A 28 -12.95 -1.33 14.40
N LEU A 29 -12.22 -1.72 15.45
CA LEU A 29 -12.80 -2.35 16.65
C LEU A 29 -13.27 -1.32 17.69
N ASP A 30 -12.97 -0.03 17.48
CA ASP A 30 -13.33 1.08 18.37
C ASP A 30 -14.48 1.94 17.77
N PRO A 31 -15.72 1.83 18.29
CA PRO A 31 -16.89 2.57 17.80
C PRO A 31 -16.73 4.10 17.80
N TRP A 32 -15.80 4.64 18.60
CA TRP A 32 -15.58 6.08 18.72
C TRP A 32 -14.68 6.65 17.60
N ARG A 33 -14.01 5.79 16.83
CA ARG A 33 -13.06 6.15 15.75
C ARG A 33 -13.61 5.99 14.34
N GLN A 34 -14.81 5.41 14.19
CA GLN A 34 -15.47 5.20 12.89
C GLN A 34 -15.80 6.48 12.10
N LYS A 35 -15.63 7.66 12.69
CA LYS A 35 -15.86 8.94 12.00
C LYS A 35 -14.64 9.35 11.17
N GLY A 36 -14.47 8.71 10.01
CA GLY A 36 -13.83 9.36 8.86
C GLY A 36 -12.46 8.87 8.40
N ARG A 37 -12.16 7.57 8.41
CA ARG A 37 -10.99 7.05 7.68
C ARG A 37 -11.38 6.11 6.55
N ALA A 38 -10.66 6.23 5.43
CA ALA A 38 -10.91 5.54 4.17
C ALA A 38 -10.26 4.14 4.07
N CYS A 39 -9.54 3.71 5.10
CA CYS A 39 -8.76 2.47 5.10
C CYS A 39 -9.11 1.61 6.31
N SER A 40 -9.36 0.32 6.06
CA SER A 40 -9.67 -0.73 7.03
C SER A 40 -8.49 -1.68 7.29
N LEU A 41 -7.42 -1.58 6.49
CA LEU A 41 -6.29 -2.49 6.50
C LEU A 41 -4.95 -1.76 6.73
N ASP A 42 -4.07 -2.41 7.48
CA ASP A 42 -2.69 -1.99 7.69
C ASP A 42 -1.72 -2.88 6.89
N LEU A 43 -0.72 -2.26 6.26
CA LEU A 43 0.38 -2.95 5.58
C LEU A 43 1.65 -2.86 6.43
N LEU A 44 2.14 -4.02 6.85
CA LEU A 44 3.43 -4.17 7.52
C LEU A 44 4.49 -4.64 6.54
N LEU A 45 5.64 -3.96 6.53
CA LEU A 45 6.78 -4.27 5.68
C LEU A 45 7.94 -4.74 6.53
N GLU A 46 8.54 -5.87 6.17
CA GLU A 46 9.73 -6.42 6.81
C GLU A 46 10.93 -6.22 5.88
N LEU A 47 12.00 -5.64 6.43
CA LEU A 47 13.24 -5.34 5.71
C LEU A 47 14.45 -5.49 6.63
N SER A 48 15.62 -5.71 6.02
CA SER A 48 16.90 -5.84 6.73
C SER A 48 17.98 -4.97 6.06
N PRO A 49 18.92 -4.39 6.82
CA PRO A 49 20.09 -3.71 6.25
C PRO A 49 21.11 -4.68 5.65
N HIS A 50 20.96 -6.00 5.89
CA HIS A 50 21.80 -7.04 5.32
C HIS A 50 21.00 -7.82 4.27
N PRO A 51 21.62 -8.16 3.12
CA PRO A 51 20.98 -9.01 2.14
C PRO A 51 20.73 -10.39 2.77
N ALA A 52 19.46 -10.70 3.02
CA ALA A 52 19.08 -12.03 3.44
C ALA A 52 19.15 -12.94 2.21
N HIS A 53 20.29 -13.60 2.02
CA HIS A 53 20.53 -14.48 0.88
C HIS A 53 19.59 -15.71 0.83
N GLU A 54 18.86 -16.00 1.92
CA GLU A 54 18.10 -17.25 2.07
C GLU A 54 16.74 -17.12 2.78
N TRP A 55 16.30 -15.92 3.14
CA TRP A 55 14.98 -15.78 3.76
C TRP A 55 13.92 -15.82 2.67
N GLY A 56 13.16 -16.90 2.62
CA GLY A 56 12.05 -17.07 1.69
C GLY A 56 11.14 -15.86 1.76
N ARG A 57 10.92 -15.20 0.61
CA ARG A 57 10.04 -14.03 0.53
C ARG A 57 8.65 -14.44 0.98
N HIS A 58 8.22 -13.96 2.14
CA HIS A 58 6.89 -14.26 2.65
C HIS A 58 5.89 -13.25 2.11
N ARG A 59 4.90 -13.76 1.39
CA ARG A 59 3.77 -13.01 0.85
C ARG A 59 2.53 -13.42 1.63
N THR A 60 1.78 -12.44 2.12
CA THR A 60 0.49 -12.72 2.75
C THR A 60 -0.49 -13.32 1.75
N GLU A 61 -1.22 -14.34 2.20
CA GLU A 61 -2.33 -14.91 1.45
C GLU A 61 -3.47 -13.91 1.38
N VAL A 62 -4.11 -13.83 0.21
CA VAL A 62 -5.32 -13.01 0.00
C VAL A 62 -6.46 -13.61 0.82
N ARG A 63 -7.13 -12.80 1.64
CA ARG A 63 -8.15 -13.29 2.59
C ARG A 63 -9.50 -12.61 2.48
N LEU A 64 -9.55 -11.34 2.07
CA LEU A 64 -10.78 -10.53 2.16
C LEU A 64 -11.43 -10.23 0.80
N GLY A 65 -10.66 -10.24 -0.28
CA GLY A 65 -11.13 -9.96 -1.64
C GLY A 65 -11.55 -8.50 -1.87
N THR A 66 -11.12 -7.56 -1.04
CA THR A 66 -11.52 -6.15 -1.14
C THR A 66 -10.63 -5.35 -2.09
N ALA A 67 -11.13 -4.23 -2.60
CA ALA A 67 -10.33 -3.32 -3.44
C ALA A 67 -9.13 -2.76 -2.68
N GLU A 68 -9.27 -2.50 -1.38
CA GLU A 68 -8.17 -2.08 -0.50
C GLU A 68 -7.11 -3.17 -0.36
N GLU A 69 -7.50 -4.41 -0.11
CA GLU A 69 -6.56 -5.54 -0.03
C GLU A 69 -5.78 -5.71 -1.33
N SER A 70 -6.45 -5.65 -2.49
CA SER A 70 -5.81 -5.68 -3.80
C SER A 70 -4.80 -4.54 -4.00
N TYR A 71 -5.13 -3.34 -3.49
CA TYR A 71 -4.23 -2.20 -3.56
C TYR A 71 -2.96 -2.42 -2.72
N LEU A 72 -3.12 -2.90 -1.49
CA LEU A 72 -2.01 -3.20 -0.58
C LEU A 72 -1.16 -4.38 -1.07
N LEU A 73 -1.76 -5.41 -1.69
CA LEU A 73 -1.03 -6.49 -2.35
C LEU A 73 -0.15 -5.96 -3.47
N THR A 74 -0.67 -5.06 -4.30
CA THR A 74 0.11 -4.41 -5.38
C THR A 74 1.32 -3.66 -4.82
N ILE A 75 1.15 -2.94 -3.70
CA ILE A 75 2.23 -2.23 -3.01
C ILE A 75 3.24 -3.21 -2.41
N GLY A 76 2.79 -4.26 -1.74
CA GLY A 76 3.63 -5.28 -1.12
C GLY A 76 4.47 -6.06 -2.14
N ASP A 77 3.86 -6.43 -3.27
CA ASP A 77 4.56 -7.12 -4.36
C ASP A 77 5.62 -6.21 -5.02
N ALA A 78 5.33 -4.91 -5.16
CA ALA A 78 6.30 -3.92 -5.61
C ALA A 78 7.44 -3.73 -4.59
N PHE A 79 7.12 -3.69 -3.30
CA PHE A 79 8.13 -3.64 -2.23
C PHE A 79 9.11 -4.80 -2.32
N LEU A 80 8.63 -6.05 -2.38
CA LEU A 80 9.48 -7.24 -2.50
C LEU A 80 10.36 -7.24 -3.76
N SER A 81 9.89 -6.60 -4.83
CA SER A 81 10.60 -6.51 -6.10
C SER A 81 11.57 -5.32 -6.16
N THR A 82 11.50 -4.37 -5.23
CA THR A 82 12.24 -3.09 -5.27
C THR A 82 13.76 -3.30 -5.31
N ALA A 83 14.29 -4.31 -4.63
CA ALA A 83 15.72 -4.60 -4.61
C ALA A 83 16.26 -5.06 -5.98
N THR A 84 15.42 -5.68 -6.81
CA THR A 84 15.79 -6.24 -8.12
C THR A 84 15.12 -5.52 -9.28
N ALA A 85 14.41 -4.42 -9.02
CA ALA A 85 13.61 -3.74 -10.02
C ALA A 85 14.50 -3.10 -11.11
N PRO A 86 14.13 -3.25 -12.40
CA PRO A 86 14.88 -2.64 -13.50
C PRO A 86 14.77 -1.11 -13.43
N LYS A 87 15.72 -0.42 -14.06
CA LYS A 87 15.66 1.05 -14.17
C LYS A 87 14.35 1.47 -14.87
N GLY A 88 13.64 2.46 -14.31
CA GLY A 88 12.37 2.97 -14.87
C GLY A 88 11.11 2.24 -14.37
N TRP A 89 11.24 1.30 -13.44
CA TRP A 89 10.09 0.65 -12.79
C TRP A 89 9.14 1.64 -12.09
N GLU A 90 9.66 2.80 -11.71
CA GLU A 90 8.96 3.85 -10.97
C GLU A 90 7.72 4.36 -11.70
N GLU A 91 7.84 4.58 -13.01
CA GLU A 91 6.75 5.10 -13.84
C GLU A 91 5.60 4.08 -13.96
N SER A 92 5.96 2.82 -14.23
CA SER A 92 5.01 1.71 -14.28
C SER A 92 4.31 1.53 -12.93
N PHE A 93 5.06 1.54 -11.83
CA PHE A 93 4.49 1.40 -10.49
C PHE A 93 3.50 2.51 -10.16
N VAL A 94 3.86 3.77 -10.44
CA VAL A 94 2.98 4.92 -10.21
C VAL A 94 1.72 4.85 -11.08
N ALA A 95 1.85 4.48 -12.35
CA ALA A 95 0.71 4.31 -13.25
C ALA A 95 -0.25 3.23 -12.74
N THR A 96 0.28 2.07 -12.34
CA THR A 96 -0.50 0.96 -11.76
C THR A 96 -1.25 1.40 -10.50
N LEU A 97 -0.59 2.08 -9.57
CA LEU A 97 -1.26 2.53 -8.34
C LEU A 97 -2.36 3.55 -8.62
N ARG A 98 -2.12 4.52 -9.51
CA ARG A 98 -3.10 5.57 -9.86
C ARG A 98 -4.34 5.01 -10.55
N ALA A 99 -4.18 3.96 -11.34
CA ALA A 99 -5.29 3.28 -12.02
C ALA A 99 -6.05 2.31 -11.09
N HIS A 100 -5.59 2.10 -9.85
CA HIS A 100 -6.18 1.09 -8.98
C HIS A 100 -7.59 1.50 -8.51
N PRO A 101 -8.59 0.59 -8.57
CA PRO A 101 -9.99 0.89 -8.22
C PRO A 101 -10.19 1.49 -6.82
N PHE A 102 -9.37 1.09 -5.87
CA PHE A 102 -9.35 1.63 -4.50
C PHE A 102 -9.14 3.16 -4.47
N LEU A 103 -8.24 3.68 -5.30
CA LEU A 103 -8.01 5.13 -5.39
C LEU A 103 -9.03 5.84 -6.28
N ALA A 104 -9.58 5.16 -7.28
CA ALA A 104 -10.63 5.72 -8.14
C ALA A 104 -11.93 5.96 -7.37
N THR A 105 -12.34 5.00 -6.54
CA THR A 105 -13.58 5.07 -5.74
C THR A 105 -13.47 6.04 -4.55
N ALA A 106 -12.27 6.25 -4.00
CA ALA A 106 -12.03 7.27 -2.97
C ALA A 106 -12.31 8.71 -3.47
N ASN A 107 -12.23 8.94 -4.79
CA ASN A 107 -12.53 10.24 -5.40
C ASN A 107 -14.03 10.49 -5.63
N ASP A 108 -14.85 9.44 -5.61
CA ASP A 108 -16.32 9.53 -5.77
C ASP A 108 -17.05 9.73 -4.42
N GLY A 109 -16.30 9.73 -3.31
CA GLY A 109 -16.84 9.86 -1.94
C GLY A 109 -17.17 11.28 -1.48
N LEU A 110 -16.97 12.31 -2.32
CA LEU A 110 -17.57 13.63 -2.08
C LEU A 110 -19.01 13.56 -2.55
N SER A 111 -19.91 13.25 -1.61
CA SER A 111 -21.35 13.25 -1.82
C SER A 111 -21.81 14.56 -2.48
N ALA A 112 -22.73 14.47 -3.43
CA ALA A 112 -23.36 15.61 -4.09
C ALA A 112 -23.99 16.63 -3.11
N THR A 113 -24.20 16.25 -1.85
CA THR A 113 -24.65 17.14 -0.77
C THR A 113 -23.62 18.17 -0.32
N ASP A 114 -22.32 17.95 -0.52
CA ASP A 114 -21.28 18.92 -0.11
C ASP A 114 -21.11 20.07 -1.12
N ARG A 115 -21.65 19.93 -2.34
CA ARG A 115 -21.57 20.97 -3.39
C ARG A 115 -22.62 22.07 -3.24
N ILE A 116 -23.70 21.85 -2.49
CA ILE A 116 -24.80 22.81 -2.34
C ILE A 116 -24.56 23.75 -1.14
N ALA A 117 -23.62 23.43 -0.23
CA ALA A 117 -23.30 24.26 0.94
C ALA A 117 -22.24 25.35 0.66
N ALA A 118 -21.84 25.56 -0.59
CA ALA A 118 -20.79 26.50 -1.00
C ALA A 118 -21.26 27.58 -1.99
N GLU A 119 -22.57 27.85 -2.04
CA GLU A 119 -23.18 29.04 -2.66
C GLU A 119 -23.98 29.83 -1.63
#